data_AF-X6CWE0-F1
#
_entry.id   AF-X6CWE0-F1
#
_cell.length_a   1.000
_cell.length_b   1.000
_cell.length_c   1.000
_cell.angle_alpha   90.00
_cell.angle_beta   90.00
_cell.angle_gamma   90.00
#
_symmetry.space_group_name_H-M   'P 1'
#
loop_
_entity.id
_entity.type
_entity.pdbx_description
1 polymer ?
#
loop_
_entity_poly.entity_id
_entity_poly.type
_entity_poly.pdbx_seq_one_letter_code
_entity_poly.pdbx_strand_id
1 'polypeptide(L)'
;MTVTILPDARWPHAFAAAAFLAASIPQAVLNAQSLESPETVDRIVGSQVNQEEAKATAEIGKVSSAIDRTRENISTVRKTSKLDKVDIVFLTDAARSEGGPPPVIENKVRQHQDDVAELRKEIEANALLFNAIDSRRVLAEDVLAVEFDDPGKIVIYAAAKPPG
;
A
#
# COMPACT_ATOMS: atom_id res chain seq x y z
N MET A 1 -46.21 -59.75 -43.33
CA MET A 1 -46.82 -58.98 -44.42
C MET A 1 -48.32 -58.93 -44.20
N THR A 2 -48.87 -57.79 -43.76
CA THR A 2 -50.19 -57.26 -44.15
C THR A 2 -50.42 -55.93 -43.45
N VAL A 3 -51.00 -55.01 -44.21
CA VAL A 3 -51.10 -53.57 -43.99
C VAL A 3 -52.59 -53.19 -44.04
N THR A 4 -52.94 -52.20 -43.20
CA THR A 4 -54.09 -51.23 -43.22
C THR A 4 -55.53 -51.69 -43.29
N ILE A 5 -56.36 -51.00 -42.47
CA ILE A 5 -57.55 -50.24 -42.91
C ILE A 5 -57.65 -48.94 -42.06
N LEU A 6 -57.84 -47.78 -42.72
CA LEU A 6 -58.26 -46.46 -42.19
C LEU A 6 -59.76 -46.24 -42.46
N PRO A 7 -60.44 -45.32 -41.74
CA PRO A 7 -60.97 -44.11 -42.40
C PRO A 7 -60.84 -42.83 -41.51
N ASP A 8 -60.42 -41.68 -42.06
CA ASP A 8 -61.22 -40.53 -42.57
C ASP A 8 -62.26 -39.95 -41.58
N ALA A 9 -62.46 -38.64 -41.35
CA ALA A 9 -61.94 -37.39 -41.92
C ALA A 9 -62.49 -36.19 -41.08
N ARG A 10 -62.03 -34.96 -41.40
CA ARG A 10 -62.68 -33.63 -41.25
C ARG A 10 -62.35 -32.76 -40.01
N TRP A 11 -61.44 -31.82 -40.26
CA TRP A 11 -61.21 -30.46 -39.71
C TRP A 11 -62.50 -29.58 -39.79
N PRO A 12 -62.63 -28.33 -39.25
CA PRO A 12 -61.77 -27.50 -38.38
C PRO A 12 -62.51 -26.72 -37.25
N HIS A 13 -61.81 -26.25 -36.20
CA HIS A 13 -62.17 -25.01 -35.48
C HIS A 13 -60.92 -24.33 -34.94
N ALA A 14 -60.58 -23.18 -35.56
CA ALA A 14 -59.79 -22.15 -34.94
C ALA A 14 -60.55 -21.52 -33.76
N PHE A 15 -59.85 -21.15 -32.69
CA PHE A 15 -59.88 -19.83 -32.04
C PHE A 15 -59.43 -19.91 -30.57
N ALA A 16 -58.56 -18.97 -30.22
CA ALA A 16 -58.47 -18.27 -28.93
C ALA A 16 -58.08 -19.08 -27.68
N ALA A 17 -56.94 -18.73 -27.08
CA ALA A 17 -56.89 -17.75 -25.98
C ALA A 17 -55.69 -17.97 -25.04
N ALA A 18 -55.07 -16.84 -24.68
CA ALA A 18 -54.54 -16.51 -23.36
C ALA A 18 -53.43 -17.37 -22.73
N ALA A 19 -52.24 -16.75 -22.66
CA ALA A 19 -51.46 -16.51 -21.46
C ALA A 19 -51.34 -17.67 -20.44
N PHE A 20 -50.18 -18.34 -20.45
CA PHE A 20 -49.66 -18.97 -19.25
C PHE A 20 -48.39 -18.24 -18.81
N LEU A 21 -48.55 -17.49 -17.72
CA LEU A 21 -47.53 -16.78 -16.97
C LEU A 21 -46.55 -17.75 -16.31
N ALA A 22 -45.31 -17.26 -16.19
CA ALA A 22 -44.31 -17.60 -15.17
C ALA A 22 -43.71 -19.02 -15.20
N ALA A 23 -42.49 -19.12 -15.77
CA ALA A 23 -41.53 -20.11 -15.31
C ALA A 23 -40.08 -19.59 -15.43
N SER A 24 -39.42 -19.54 -14.28
CA SER A 24 -37.98 -19.69 -14.05
C SER A 24 -37.02 -18.65 -14.65
N ILE A 25 -36.69 -17.68 -13.80
CA ILE A 25 -35.43 -16.93 -13.80
C ILE A 25 -34.28 -17.93 -13.57
N PRO A 26 -33.27 -18.06 -14.44
CA PRO A 26 -31.95 -18.46 -14.02
C PRO A 26 -31.21 -17.18 -13.64
N GLN A 27 -31.08 -16.95 -12.33
CA GLN A 27 -30.07 -16.03 -11.83
C GLN A 27 -28.74 -16.65 -12.25
N ALA A 28 -28.20 -16.21 -13.39
CA ALA A 28 -26.80 -16.39 -13.69
C ALA A 28 -26.04 -15.62 -12.61
N VAL A 29 -25.74 -16.34 -11.53
CA VAL A 29 -24.74 -15.94 -10.56
C VAL A 29 -23.44 -15.90 -11.36
N LEU A 30 -23.15 -14.72 -11.90
CA LEU A 30 -21.82 -14.34 -12.31
C LEU A 30 -20.98 -14.48 -11.05
N ASN A 31 -20.36 -15.65 -10.90
CA ASN A 31 -19.28 -15.90 -9.97
C ASN A 31 -18.05 -15.17 -10.53
N ALA A 32 -18.16 -13.85 -10.63
CA ALA A 32 -17.01 -12.98 -10.59
C ALA A 32 -16.44 -13.22 -9.21
N GLN A 33 -15.42 -14.08 -9.16
CA GLN A 33 -14.62 -14.32 -7.97
C GLN A 33 -14.24 -12.96 -7.40
N SER A 34 -14.93 -12.58 -6.33
CA SER A 34 -14.47 -11.54 -5.45
C SER A 34 -13.13 -12.03 -4.92
N LEU A 35 -12.07 -11.39 -5.36
CA LEU A 35 -10.80 -11.40 -4.65
C LEU A 35 -11.00 -10.59 -3.35
N GLU A 36 -11.88 -11.07 -2.47
CA GLU A 36 -11.90 -10.69 -1.06
C GLU A 36 -10.80 -11.47 -0.37
N SER A 37 -9.58 -10.97 -0.52
CA SER A 37 -8.51 -11.21 0.42
C SER A 37 -8.05 -9.85 0.91
N PRO A 38 -8.38 -9.45 2.16
CA PRO A 38 -7.93 -8.18 2.74
C PRO A 38 -6.40 -8.11 2.94
N GLU A 39 -5.64 -9.07 2.42
CA GLU A 39 -4.17 -9.09 2.43
C GLU A 39 -3.52 -8.62 1.11
N THR A 40 -4.28 -8.05 0.17
CA THR A 40 -3.71 -7.60 -1.11
C THR A 40 -3.13 -6.17 -1.07
N VAL A 41 -3.11 -5.51 0.09
CA VAL A 41 -2.86 -4.05 0.16
C VAL A 41 -1.39 -3.66 0.38
N ASP A 42 -0.47 -4.57 0.71
CA ASP A 42 0.81 -4.15 1.35
C ASP A 42 2.13 -4.54 0.67
N ARG A 43 2.09 -5.04 -0.57
CA ARG A 43 3.31 -5.34 -1.34
C ARG A 43 3.38 -4.46 -2.57
N ILE A 44 4.02 -3.30 -2.43
CA ILE A 44 4.08 -2.31 -3.52
C ILE A 44 5.29 -2.54 -4.45
N VAL A 45 6.38 -3.17 -3.99
CA VAL A 45 7.52 -3.54 -4.86
C VAL A 45 8.27 -4.77 -4.30
N GLY A 46 7.56 -5.87 -4.02
CA GLY A 46 8.19 -7.07 -3.43
C GLY A 46 8.66 -6.92 -1.98
N SER A 47 8.55 -5.71 -1.40
CA SER A 47 8.77 -5.38 0.01
C SER A 47 7.43 -5.09 0.69
N GLN A 48 7.29 -5.51 1.94
CA GLN A 48 6.16 -5.11 2.79
C GLN A 48 6.41 -3.71 3.36
N VAL A 49 5.44 -2.80 3.26
CA VAL A 49 5.57 -1.42 3.77
C VAL A 49 4.66 -1.21 4.97
N ASN A 50 5.19 -1.22 6.18
CA ASN A 50 4.40 -0.97 7.40
C ASN A 50 4.47 0.49 7.83
N GLN A 51 3.48 0.87 8.64
CA GLN A 51 3.43 2.17 9.28
C GLN A 51 3.38 1.98 10.80
N GLU A 52 4.12 2.82 11.51
CA GLU A 52 4.09 2.93 12.96
C GLU A 52 3.98 4.41 13.33
N GLU A 53 3.20 4.70 14.37
CA GLU A 53 3.11 6.06 14.92
C GLU A 53 3.86 6.10 16.24
N ALA A 54 4.75 7.09 16.37
CA ALA A 54 5.51 7.29 17.59
C ALA A 54 5.61 8.78 17.92
N LYS A 55 5.86 9.06 19.21
CA LYS A 55 6.31 10.39 19.61
C LYS A 55 7.80 10.50 19.38
N ALA A 56 8.23 11.56 18.73
CA ALA A 56 9.63 11.96 18.58
C ALA A 56 10.36 11.99 19.91
N THR A 57 9.66 12.41 20.98
CA THR A 57 10.18 12.41 22.35
C THR A 57 10.42 11.02 22.93
N ALA A 58 9.64 10.01 22.54
CA ALA A 58 9.83 8.62 22.95
C ALA A 58 10.93 7.93 22.14
N GLU A 59 11.10 8.32 20.87
CA GLU A 59 12.08 7.74 19.94
C GLU A 59 13.38 8.56 19.81
N ILE A 60 13.61 9.57 20.67
CA ILE A 60 14.78 10.48 20.59
C ILE A 60 16.08 9.69 20.43
N GLY A 61 16.28 8.64 21.21
CA GLY A 61 17.50 7.84 21.19
C GLY A 61 17.74 7.17 19.83
N LYS A 62 16.72 6.51 19.27
CA LYS A 62 16.81 5.82 17.98
C LYS A 62 16.98 6.81 16.83
N VAL A 63 16.13 7.83 16.78
CA VAL A 63 16.20 8.88 15.74
C VAL A 63 17.55 9.58 15.77
N SER A 64 18.06 9.92 16.96
CA SER A 64 19.37 10.55 17.11
C SER A 64 20.51 9.67 16.61
N SER A 65 20.48 8.38 16.94
CA SER A 65 21.47 7.40 16.47
C SER A 65 21.40 7.21 14.96
N ALA A 66 20.19 7.11 14.40
CA ALA A 66 19.98 7.02 12.96
C ALA A 66 20.50 8.27 12.23
N ILE A 67 20.30 9.47 12.79
CA ILE A 67 20.85 10.72 12.25
C ILE A 67 22.38 10.68 12.23
N ASP A 68 23.02 10.28 13.34
CA ASP A 68 24.49 10.21 13.42
C ASP A 68 25.08 9.28 12.35
N ARG A 69 24.34 8.23 11.99
CA ARG A 69 24.73 7.22 10.99
C ARG A 69 24.29 7.55 9.57
N THR A 70 23.66 8.71 9.35
CA THR A 70 23.13 9.12 8.03
C THR A 70 24.17 8.98 6.93
N ARG A 71 25.38 9.50 7.16
CA ARG A 71 26.48 9.45 6.18
C ARG A 71 26.83 8.03 5.74
N GLU A 72 26.84 7.09 6.68
CA GLU A 72 27.12 5.67 6.38
C GLU A 72 25.97 5.06 5.57
N ASN A 73 24.73 5.41 5.92
CA ASN A 73 23.51 4.85 5.36
C ASN A 73 23.18 5.36 3.95
N ILE A 74 23.63 6.56 3.56
CA ILE A 74 23.47 7.12 2.19
C ILE A 74 23.91 6.11 1.13
N SER A 75 25.10 5.52 1.31
CA SER A 75 25.65 4.60 0.32
C SER A 75 24.84 3.30 0.21
N THR A 76 24.22 2.87 1.30
CA THR A 76 23.34 1.70 1.38
C THR A 76 22.01 2.01 0.68
N VAL A 77 21.39 3.15 0.98
CA VAL A 77 20.17 3.63 0.32
C VAL A 77 20.33 3.64 -1.19
N ARG A 78 21.40 4.26 -1.71
CA ARG A 78 21.66 4.32 -3.15
C ARG A 78 21.75 2.94 -3.82
N LYS A 79 22.34 1.97 -3.12
CA LYS A 79 22.61 0.62 -3.65
C LYS A 79 21.48 -0.38 -3.38
N THR A 80 20.48 0.00 -2.59
CA THR A 80 19.41 -0.91 -2.19
C THR A 80 18.50 -1.18 -3.37
N SER A 81 18.54 -2.41 -3.88
CA SER A 81 17.68 -2.85 -4.99
C SER A 81 16.58 -3.82 -4.56
N LYS A 82 16.63 -4.29 -3.30
CA LYS A 82 15.65 -5.21 -2.73
C LYS A 82 15.56 -4.97 -1.22
N LEU A 83 14.33 -4.95 -0.74
CA LEU A 83 14.01 -5.04 0.69
C LEU A 83 12.93 -6.09 0.88
N ASP A 84 12.93 -6.73 2.03
CA ASP A 84 11.83 -7.57 2.48
C ASP A 84 10.79 -6.72 3.22
N LYS A 85 11.24 -5.67 3.94
CA LYS A 85 10.40 -4.81 4.76
C LYS A 85 10.87 -3.36 4.80
N VAL A 86 9.91 -2.43 4.77
CA VAL A 86 10.07 -0.99 5.03
C VAL A 86 9.12 -0.62 6.16
N ASP A 87 9.66 -0.23 7.32
CA ASP A 87 8.88 0.29 8.43
C ASP A 87 8.98 1.82 8.44
N ILE A 88 7.85 2.52 8.33
CA ILE A 88 7.80 3.99 8.37
C ILE A 88 7.28 4.42 9.74
N VAL A 89 8.14 5.07 10.53
CA VAL A 89 7.81 5.62 11.85
C VAL A 89 7.44 7.09 11.68
N PHE A 90 6.15 7.38 11.82
CA PHE A 90 5.59 8.72 11.85
C PHE A 90 5.82 9.35 13.23
N LEU A 91 6.75 10.31 13.28
CA LEU A 91 7.02 11.14 14.43
C LEU A 91 6.01 12.30 14.45
N THR A 92 4.80 11.99 14.91
CA THR A 92 3.61 12.84 14.73
C THR A 92 3.73 14.20 15.41
N ASP A 93 4.36 14.26 16.59
CA ASP A 93 4.69 15.48 17.34
C ASP A 93 5.91 16.25 16.78
N ALA A 94 6.66 15.65 15.86
CA ALA A 94 7.72 16.33 15.10
C ALA A 94 7.22 16.89 13.76
N ALA A 95 5.96 16.64 13.39
CA ALA A 95 5.41 17.12 12.13
C ALA A 95 5.46 18.65 12.04
N ARG A 96 5.62 19.17 10.82
CA ARG A 96 5.63 20.64 10.59
C ARG A 96 4.38 21.33 11.13
N SER A 97 3.24 20.65 11.08
CA SER A 97 1.97 21.14 11.64
C SER A 97 1.94 21.22 13.17
N GLU A 98 2.81 20.48 13.86
CA GLU A 98 2.95 20.46 15.32
C GLU A 98 4.11 21.33 15.82
N GLY A 99 4.79 22.07 14.93
CA GLY A 99 5.92 22.94 15.27
C GLY A 99 7.29 22.37 14.93
N GLY A 100 7.36 21.18 14.33
CA GLY A 100 8.61 20.55 13.90
C GLY A 100 9.27 19.67 14.96
N PRO A 101 10.44 19.07 14.65
CA PRO A 101 11.12 18.16 15.56
C PRO A 101 11.50 18.80 16.89
N PRO A 102 11.52 18.04 18.00
CA PRO A 102 11.97 18.58 19.28
C PRO A 102 13.44 19.06 19.20
N PRO A 103 13.85 20.05 20.01
CA PRO A 103 15.14 20.72 19.87
C PRO A 103 16.37 19.80 19.83
N VAL A 104 16.31 18.65 20.51
CA VAL A 104 17.39 17.65 20.51
C VAL A 104 17.57 17.04 19.10
N ILE A 105 16.47 16.65 18.46
CA ILE A 105 16.47 16.08 17.12
C ILE A 105 16.77 17.17 16.09
N GLU A 106 16.15 18.34 16.22
CA GLU A 106 16.40 19.48 15.33
C GLU A 106 17.88 19.87 15.30
N ASN A 107 18.53 19.93 16.47
CA ASN A 107 19.96 20.23 16.53
C ASN A 107 20.82 19.16 15.86
N LYS A 108 20.48 17.87 15.98
CA LYS A 108 21.19 16.80 15.28
C LYS A 108 20.99 16.86 13.77
N VAL A 109 19.75 17.06 13.31
CA VAL A 109 19.46 17.26 11.89
C VAL A 109 20.28 18.43 11.34
N ARG A 110 20.38 19.54 12.08
CA ARG A 110 21.19 20.69 11.70
C ARG A 110 22.69 20.39 11.67
N GLN A 111 23.20 19.60 12.62
CA GLN A 111 24.61 19.16 12.63
C GLN A 111 24.96 18.28 11.42
N HIS A 112 24.00 17.50 10.94
CA HIS A 112 24.14 16.59 9.81
C HIS A 112 23.40 17.06 8.55
N GLN A 113 23.13 18.36 8.42
CA GLN A 113 22.20 18.89 7.41
C GLN A 113 22.54 18.49 5.98
N ASP A 114 23.83 18.45 5.63
CA ASP A 114 24.28 18.12 4.28
C ASP A 114 24.10 16.63 4.00
N ASP A 115 24.43 15.78 4.98
CA ASP A 115 24.23 14.33 4.89
C ASP A 115 22.72 13.99 4.83
N VAL A 116 21.89 14.67 5.62
CA VAL A 116 20.42 14.47 5.60
C VAL A 116 19.84 14.94 4.26
N ALA A 117 20.30 16.06 3.72
CA ALA A 117 19.86 16.52 2.41
C ALA A 117 20.27 15.55 1.29
N GLU A 118 21.46 14.96 1.37
CA GLU A 118 21.91 13.93 0.42
C GLU A 118 21.11 12.62 0.58
N LEU A 119 20.86 12.18 1.81
CA LEU A 119 20.01 11.02 2.09
C LEU A 119 18.63 11.16 1.41
N ARG A 120 18.00 12.34 1.52
CA ARG A 120 16.69 12.60 0.91
C ARG A 120 16.73 12.48 -0.60
N LYS A 121 17.76 13.03 -1.25
CA LYS A 121 17.97 12.90 -2.70
C LYS A 121 18.15 11.44 -3.13
N GLU A 122 18.88 10.66 -2.34
CA GLU A 122 19.13 9.26 -2.64
C GLU A 122 17.88 8.39 -2.42
N ILE A 123 17.02 8.75 -1.46
CA ILE A 123 15.69 8.15 -1.30
C ILE A 123 14.82 8.45 -2.53
N GLU A 124 14.79 9.71 -2.99
CA GLU A 124 14.04 10.11 -4.20
C GLU A 124 14.57 9.41 -5.47
N ALA A 125 15.89 9.22 -5.57
CA ALA A 125 16.52 8.55 -6.70
C ALA A 125 16.34 7.02 -6.66
N ASN A 126 16.04 6.45 -5.49
CA ASN A 126 15.79 5.02 -5.34
C ASN A 126 14.30 4.70 -5.53
N ALA A 127 13.95 4.11 -6.66
CA ALA A 127 12.56 3.79 -7.00
C ALA A 127 11.83 2.93 -5.94
N LEU A 128 12.53 2.01 -5.27
CA LEU A 128 11.93 1.18 -4.23
C LEU A 128 11.55 2.03 -3.01
N LEU A 129 12.50 2.83 -2.52
CA LEU A 129 12.29 3.66 -1.33
C LEU A 129 11.37 4.84 -1.60
N PHE A 130 11.51 5.50 -2.75
CA PHE A 130 10.60 6.55 -3.19
C PHE A 130 9.15 6.06 -3.22
N ASN A 131 8.89 4.91 -3.86
CA ASN A 131 7.53 4.34 -3.88
C ASN A 131 7.04 3.98 -2.47
N ALA A 132 7.92 3.51 -1.58
CA ALA A 132 7.53 3.16 -0.22
C ALA A 132 7.07 4.40 0.58
N ILE A 133 7.80 5.52 0.50
CA ILE A 133 7.40 6.77 1.19
C ILE A 133 6.18 7.42 0.53
N ASP A 134 6.11 7.42 -0.80
CA ASP A 134 5.01 8.01 -1.56
C ASP A 134 3.69 7.28 -1.30
N SER A 135 3.74 5.94 -1.21
CA SER A 135 2.58 5.10 -0.87
C SER A 135 1.97 5.43 0.49
N ARG A 136 2.76 5.98 1.42
CA ARG A 136 2.30 6.43 2.73
C ARG A 136 2.18 7.95 2.84
N ARG A 137 2.25 8.65 1.69
CA ARG A 137 2.14 10.11 1.58
C ARG A 137 3.16 10.85 2.44
N VAL A 138 4.34 10.26 2.61
CA VAL A 138 5.49 10.88 3.28
C VAL A 138 6.32 11.61 2.25
N LEU A 139 6.57 12.90 2.49
CA LEU A 139 7.47 13.68 1.64
C LEU A 139 8.92 13.38 2.01
N ALA A 140 9.81 13.33 1.02
CA ALA A 140 11.25 13.15 1.28
C ALA A 140 11.80 14.25 2.20
N GLU A 141 11.29 15.48 2.09
CA GLU A 141 11.65 16.60 2.98
C GLU A 141 11.28 16.40 4.46
N ASP A 142 10.34 15.51 4.75
CA ASP A 142 9.93 15.18 6.12
C ASP A 142 10.73 13.99 6.69
N VAL A 143 11.53 13.28 5.88
CA VAL A 143 12.40 12.22 6.35
C VAL A 143 13.56 12.80 7.15
N LEU A 144 13.73 12.35 8.39
CA LEU A 144 14.81 12.82 9.28
C LEU A 144 16.03 11.92 9.21
N ALA A 145 15.83 10.60 9.16
CA ALA A 145 16.88 9.61 9.09
C ALA A 145 16.34 8.25 8.63
N VAL A 146 17.25 7.35 8.29
CA VAL A 146 16.96 5.93 8.02
C VAL A 146 17.89 5.04 8.82
N GLU A 147 17.40 3.87 9.19
CA GLU A 147 18.16 2.82 9.86
C GLU A 147 18.00 1.49 9.12
N PHE A 148 19.07 0.70 9.11
CA PHE A 148 19.06 -0.67 8.58
C PHE A 148 19.28 -1.62 9.76
N ASP A 149 18.18 -2.00 10.42
CA ASP A 149 18.18 -2.83 11.63
C ASP A 149 18.64 -4.28 11.34
N ASP A 150 18.23 -4.80 10.18
CA ASP A 150 18.50 -6.16 9.72
C ASP A 150 18.76 -6.18 8.20
N PRO A 151 19.44 -7.20 7.68
CA PRO A 151 19.52 -7.42 6.23
C PRO A 151 18.12 -7.45 5.61
N GLY A 152 17.88 -6.58 4.62
CA GLY A 152 16.60 -6.51 3.91
C GLY A 152 15.50 -5.72 4.64
N LYS A 153 15.77 -5.14 5.81
CA LYS A 153 14.81 -4.25 6.50
C LYS A 153 15.36 -2.83 6.59
N ILE A 154 14.48 -1.86 6.40
CA ILE A 154 14.79 -0.44 6.63
C ILE A 154 13.71 0.17 7.52
N VAL A 155 14.13 1.03 8.43
CA VAL A 155 13.25 1.90 9.23
C VAL A 155 13.44 3.33 8.74
N ILE A 156 12.35 4.02 8.42
CA ILE A 156 12.34 5.41 7.97
C ILE A 156 11.67 6.25 9.05
N TYR A 157 12.41 7.19 9.63
CA TYR A 157 11.89 8.14 10.62
C TYR A 157 11.44 9.41 9.93
N ALA A 158 10.14 9.70 9.98
CA ALA A 158 9.54 10.83 9.28
C ALA A 158 8.84 11.79 10.24
N ALA A 159 9.16 13.08 10.15
CA ALA A 159 8.46 14.19 10.79
C ALA A 159 7.14 14.51 10.06
N ALA A 160 6.24 13.52 10.01
CA ALA A 160 4.99 13.58 9.28
C ALA A 160 3.84 13.00 10.10
N LYS A 161 2.61 13.27 9.66
CA LYS A 161 1.41 12.58 10.16
C LYS A 161 1.00 11.49 9.17
N PRO A 162 0.49 10.35 9.67
CA PRO A 162 -0.05 9.33 8.79
C PRO A 162 -1.25 9.88 8.01
N PRO A 163 -1.49 9.40 6.79
CA PRO A 163 -2.70 9.74 6.06
C PRO A 163 -3.92 9.13 6.78
N GLY A 164 -4.89 9.98 7.13
CA GLY A 164 -6.13 9.58 7.79
C GLY A 164 -7.14 8.88 6.88
#